data_AF-A0A0B0EHX6-F1
#
_entry.id   AF-A0A0B0EHX6-F1
#
_cell.length_a   1.000
_cell.length_b   1.000
_cell.length_c   1.000
_cell.angle_alpha   90.00
_cell.angle_beta   90.00
_cell.angle_gamma   90.00
#
_symmetry.space_group_name_H-M   'P 1'
#
loop_
_entity.id
_entity.type
_entity.pdbx_description
1 polymer ?
#
loop_
_entity_poly.entity_id
_entity_poly.type
_entity_poly.pdbx_seq_one_letter_code
_entity_poly.pdbx_strand_id
1 'polypeptide(L)' 'MKTCNITDFMGIITPWLSSDYLRRVYKDDKGHLLLEFRDGVKDVYQIEDCTDEQLKEVLVGFKEKGIQVEE' A
#
# COMPACT_ATOMS: atom_id res chain seq x y z
N MET A 1 -8.54 -9.54 -5.56
CA MET A 1 -7.93 -8.36 -6.20
C MET A 1 -8.95 -7.25 -6.15
N LYS A 2 -8.66 -6.15 -5.46
CA LYS A 2 -9.52 -4.96 -5.44
C LYS A 2 -8.93 -3.94 -6.39
N THR A 3 -9.77 -3.43 -7.28
CA THR A 3 -9.40 -2.39 -8.23
C THR A 3 -9.99 -1.07 -7.73
N CYS A 4 -9.15 -0.10 -7.42
CA CYS A 4 -9.58 1.19 -6.91
C CYS A 4 -8.63 2.31 -7.36
N ASN A 5 -9.08 3.56 -7.27
CA ASN A 5 -8.19 4.70 -7.51
C ASN A 5 -7.36 5.03 -6.27
N ILE A 6 -6.32 5.86 -6.43
CA ILE A 6 -5.39 6.18 -5.33
C ILE A 6 -6.09 6.85 -4.14
N THR A 7 -7.11 7.67 -4.39
CA THR A 7 -7.88 8.35 -3.35
C THR A 7 -8.70 7.36 -2.52
N ASP A 8 -9.35 6.40 -3.18
CA ASP A 8 -10.15 5.34 -2.54
C ASP A 8 -9.24 4.37 -1.77
N PHE A 9 -8.09 4.00 -2.37
CA PHE A 9 -7.04 3.25 -1.69
C PHE A 9 -6.59 3.95 -0.41
N MET A 10 -6.29 5.25 -0.48
CA MET A 10 -5.90 6.04 0.68
C MET A 10 -7.01 6.08 1.74
N GLY A 11 -8.26 6.24 1.35
CA GLY A 11 -9.41 6.19 2.26
C GLY A 11 -9.54 4.86 2.99
N ILE A 12 -9.31 3.75 2.29
CA ILE A 12 -9.34 2.40 2.85
C ILE A 12 -8.16 2.15 3.79
N ILE A 13 -6.95 2.58 3.40
CA ILE A 13 -5.72 2.20 4.09
C ILE A 13 -5.33 3.13 5.24
N THR A 14 -5.78 4.40 5.21
CA THR A 14 -5.54 5.39 6.27
C THR A 14 -5.74 4.87 7.69
N PRO A 15 -6.84 4.16 8.04
CA PRO A 15 -7.01 3.62 9.40
C PRO A 15 -5.98 2.56 9.80
N TRP A 16 -5.35 1.89 8.82
CA TRP A 16 -4.37 0.82 9.05
C TRP A 16 -2.92 1.27 8.84
N LEU A 17 -2.71 2.55 8.53
CA LEU A 17 -1.46 3.14 8.09
C LEU A 17 -0.50 3.38 9.27
N SER A 18 -0.18 2.29 9.97
CA SER A 18 0.70 2.23 11.13
C SER A 18 1.49 0.93 11.10
N SER A 19 2.74 0.99 11.57
CA SER A 19 3.61 -0.18 11.72
C SER A 19 3.10 -1.22 12.72
N ASP A 20 2.08 -0.86 13.52
CA ASP A 20 1.37 -1.76 14.42
C ASP A 20 0.43 -2.72 13.67
N TYR A 21 -0.15 -2.27 12.55
CA TYR A 21 -1.07 -3.08 11.73
C TYR A 21 -0.39 -3.64 10.49
N LEU A 22 0.36 -2.80 9.77
CA LEU A 22 1.05 -3.18 8.55
C LEU A 22 2.45 -3.69 8.89
N ARG A 23 2.71 -4.93 8.51
CA ARG A 23 4.04 -5.53 8.59
C ARG A 23 4.93 -5.01 7.49
N ARG A 24 4.44 -5.06 6.24
CA ARG A 24 5.15 -4.57 5.07
C ARG A 24 4.22 -4.31 3.90
N VAL A 25 4.69 -3.48 2.98
CA VAL A 25 4.04 -3.16 1.71
C VAL A 25 5.04 -3.39 0.58
N TYR A 26 4.63 -4.06 -0.49
CA TYR A 26 5.52 -4.33 -1.62
C TYR A 26 4.77 -4.33 -2.95
N LYS A 27 5.50 -4.05 -4.03
CA LYS A 27 4.97 -4.09 -5.39
C LYS A 27 5.33 -5.44 -6.04
N ASP A 28 4.38 -6.05 -6.74
CA ASP A 28 4.64 -7.25 -7.55
C ASP A 28 5.09 -6.86 -8.97
N ASP A 29 5.69 -7.80 -9.72
CA ASP A 29 6.11 -7.63 -11.12
C ASP A 29 5.01 -7.09 -12.04
N LYS A 30 3.72 -7.33 -11.70
CA LYS A 30 2.57 -6.81 -12.45
C LYS A 30 2.17 -5.38 -12.08
N GLY A 31 2.89 -4.76 -11.15
CA GLY A 31 2.62 -3.44 -10.63
C GLY A 31 1.51 -3.36 -9.57
N HIS A 32 1.06 -4.51 -9.06
CA HIS A 32 0.09 -4.56 -7.97
C HIS A 32 0.71 -4.20 -6.63
N LEU A 33 -0.04 -3.53 -5.78
CA LEU A 33 0.37 -3.22 -4.41
C LEU A 33 -0.11 -4.32 -3.47
N LEU A 34 0.81 -4.96 -2.77
CA LEU A 34 0.54 -5.97 -1.77
C LEU A 34 0.79 -5.40 -0.38
N LEU A 35 -0.19 -5.55 0.49
CA LEU A 35 -0.10 -5.16 1.89
C LEU A 35 -0.16 -6.41 2.74
N GLU A 36 0.90 -6.63 3.51
CA GLU A 36 0.97 -7.70 4.49
C GLU A 36 0.73 -7.11 5.87
N PHE A 37 -0.36 -7.55 6.49
CA PHE A 37 -0.73 -7.16 7.85
C PHE A 37 -0.03 -8.08 8.87
N ARG A 38 0.12 -7.60 10.10
CA ARG A 38 0.73 -8.38 11.19
C ARG A 38 -0.05 -9.65 11.53
N ASP A 39 -1.37 -9.64 11.36
CA ASP A 39 -2.24 -10.80 11.55
C ASP A 39 -2.11 -11.87 10.44
N GLY A 40 -1.21 -11.65 9.46
CA GLY A 40 -0.95 -12.60 8.36
C GLY A 40 -1.89 -12.45 7.18
N VAL A 41 -2.88 -11.55 7.27
CA VAL A 41 -3.74 -11.18 6.14
C VAL A 41 -2.89 -10.48 5.07
N LYS A 42 -3.18 -10.81 3.80
CA LYS A 42 -2.58 -10.16 2.64
C LYS A 42 -3.68 -9.61 1.75
N ASP A 43 -3.66 -8.31 1.53
CA ASP A 43 -4.53 -7.69 0.54
C ASP A 43 -3.72 -7.29 -0.70
N VAL A 44 -4.33 -7.51 -1.86
CA VAL A 44 -3.75 -7.18 -3.17
C VAL A 44 -4.64 -6.13 -3.82
N TYR A 45 -4.05 -4.96 -4.05
CA TYR A 45 -4.68 -3.80 -4.67
C TYR A 45 -4.08 -3.56 -6.05
N GLN A 46 -4.96 -3.40 -7.02
CA GLN A 46 -4.63 -2.82 -8.31
C GLN A 46 -5.09 -1.37 -8.28
N ILE A 47 -4.13 -0.45 -8.15
CA ILE A 47 -4.42 0.97 -8.16
C ILE A 47 -4.48 1.42 -9.63
N GLU A 48 -5.68 1.71 -10.11
CA GLU A 48 -5.90 2.31 -11.43
C GLU A 48 -5.99 3.83 -11.30
N ASP A 49 -5.68 4.59 -12.36
CA ASP A 49 -5.69 6.06 -12.32
C ASP A 49 -4.65 6.68 -11.35
N CYS A 50 -3.43 6.15 -11.37
CA CYS A 50 -2.31 6.56 -10.54
C CYS A 50 -1.05 6.67 -11.39
N THR A 51 -0.31 7.76 -11.26
CA THR A 51 1.04 7.86 -11.84
C THR A 51 2.06 7.21 -10.91
N ASP A 52 3.17 6.71 -11.46
CA ASP A 52 4.25 6.14 -10.65
C ASP A 52 4.79 7.14 -9.60
N GLU A 53 4.78 8.44 -9.90
CA GLU A 53 5.16 9.49 -8.94
C GLU A 53 4.21 9.55 -7.74
N GLN A 54 2.89 9.54 -7.97
CA GLN A 54 1.91 9.54 -6.87
C GLN A 54 2.02 8.27 -6.03
N LEU A 55 2.23 7.11 -6.67
CA LEU A 55 2.43 5.86 -5.94
C LEU A 55 3.68 5.94 -5.06
N LYS A 56 4.75 6.51 -5.59
CA LYS A 56 6.02 6.68 -4.87
C LYS A 56 5.85 7.62 -3.68
N GLU A 57 5.12 8.73 -3.81
CA GLU A 57 4.81 9.62 -2.68
C GLU A 57 4.04 8.90 -1.57
N VAL A 58 3.04 8.10 -1.93
CA VAL A 58 2.30 7.28 -0.96
C VAL A 58 3.23 6.30 -0.24
N LEU A 59 4.08 5.59 -0.99
CA LEU A 59 5.04 4.64 -0.44
C LEU A 59 6.09 5.32 0.46
N VAL A 60 6.53 6.53 0.12
CA VAL A 60 7.41 7.33 0.98
C VAL A 60 6.70 7.67 2.29
N GLY A 61 5.44 8.10 2.24
CA GLY A 61 4.65 8.35 3.45
C GLY A 61 4.48 7.11 4.35
N PHE A 62 4.50 5.91 3.76
CA PHE A 62 4.46 4.65 4.51
C PHE A 62 5.79 4.41 5.24
N LYS A 63 6.92 4.63 4.54
CA LYS A 63 8.27 4.55 5.14
C LYS A 63 8.42 5.55 6.30
N GLU A 64 7.92 6.77 6.16
CA GLU A 64 7.94 7.80 7.22
C GLU A 64 7.16 7.40 8.48
N LYS A 65 6.13 6.56 8.32
CA LYS A 65 5.35 5.99 9.43
C LYS A 65 5.95 4.72 10.02
N GLY A 66 7.16 4.36 9.58
CA GLY A 66 7.89 3.17 10.05
C GLY A 66 7.35 1.86 9.48
N ILE A 67 6.57 1.91 8.40
CA ILE A 67 6.11 0.72 7.69
C ILE A 67 7.21 0.28 6.72
N GLN A 68 7.55 -1.00 6.71
CA GLN A 68 8.53 -1.53 5.78
C GLN A 68 7.94 -1.54 4.36
N VAL A 69 8.61 -0.85 3.43
CA VAL A 69 8.22 -0.84 2.02
C VAL A 69 9.33 -1.47 1.18
N GLU A 70 9.00 -2.52 0.43
CA GLU A 70 9.90 -3.21 -0.50
C GLU A 70 9.52 -2.80 -1.95
N GLU A 71 10.51 -2.43 -2.76
CA GLU A 71 10.35 -1.95 -4.14
C GLU A 71 10.65 -3.06 -5.16
#